data_AF-A0A9E3DTN7-F1
#
_entry.id   AF-A0A9E3DTN7-F1
#
_cell.length_a   1.000
_cell.length_b   1.000
_cell.length_c   1.000
_cell.angle_alpha   90.00
_cell.angle_beta   90.00
_cell.angle_gamma   90.00
#
_symmetry.space_group_name_H-M   'P 1'
#
loop_
_entity.id
_entity.type
_entity.pdbx_description
1 polymer ?
#
loop_
_entity_poly.entity_id
_entity_poly.type
_entity_poly.pdbx_seq_one_letter_code
_entity_poly.pdbx_strand_id
1 'polypeptide(L)'
;MLNRVAAVNVGLASFGEAVQAQGAAAVDVEWRPPADGDRDVLRALERLWGPHAKLISAANEDAVGRIESATPRAVAIEPARDVVPGLG
;
A
#
# COMPACT_ATOMS: atom_id res chain seq x y z
N MET A 1 12.65 -18.04 13.57
CA MET A 1 11.20 -18.06 13.29
C MET A 1 10.92 -16.84 12.42
N LEU A 2 10.55 -17.02 11.15
CA LEU A 2 10.20 -15.90 10.28
C LEU A 2 8.84 -15.35 10.76
N ASN A 3 8.74 -14.04 10.97
CA ASN A 3 7.46 -13.41 11.31
C ASN A 3 6.45 -13.70 10.19
N ARG A 4 5.28 -14.24 10.54
CA ARG A 4 4.17 -14.33 9.59
C ARG A 4 3.76 -12.91 9.21
N VAL A 5 3.70 -12.63 7.91
CA VAL A 5 3.10 -11.41 7.37
C VAL A 5 1.58 -11.50 7.59
N ALA A 6 1.01 -10.44 8.17
CA ALA A 6 -0.43 -10.22 8.25
C ALA A 6 -0.71 -8.81 7.72
N ALA A 7 -1.59 -8.70 6.73
CA ALA A 7 -1.89 -7.47 6.02
C ALA A 7 -3.30 -6.94 6.36
N VAL A 8 -3.41 -5.63 6.48
CA VAL A 8 -4.69 -4.91 6.37
C VAL A 8 -4.70 -4.33 4.97
N ASN A 9 -5.48 -4.93 4.08
CA ASN A 9 -5.57 -4.49 2.70
C ASN A 9 -6.56 -3.32 2.58
N VAL A 10 -6.10 -2.21 2.00
CA VAL A 10 -6.92 -1.03 1.71
C VAL A 10 -6.75 -0.73 0.22
N GLY A 11 -7.85 -0.72 -0.53
CA GLY A 11 -7.84 -0.47 -1.97
C GLY A 11 -8.30 -1.68 -2.77
N LEU A 12 -7.50 -2.12 -3.75
CA LEU A 12 -7.87 -3.21 -4.64
C LEU A 12 -7.88 -4.55 -3.90
N ALA A 13 -9.00 -5.28 -4.00
CA ALA A 13 -9.14 -6.62 -3.42
C ALA A 13 -8.07 -7.61 -3.90
N SER A 14 -7.62 -7.46 -5.16
CA SER A 14 -6.59 -8.32 -5.75
C SER A 14 -5.26 -8.31 -5.00
N PHE A 15 -4.94 -7.26 -4.24
CA PHE A 15 -3.75 -7.24 -3.39
C PHE A 15 -3.90 -8.12 -2.15
N GLY A 16 -5.08 -8.09 -1.50
CA GLY A 16 -5.41 -8.99 -0.40
C GLY A 16 -5.42 -10.45 -0.85
N GLU A 17 -6.04 -10.73 -1.98
CA GLU A 17 -6.06 -12.07 -2.61
C GLU A 17 -4.65 -12.58 -2.90
N ALA A 18 -3.76 -11.73 -3.43
CA ALA A 18 -2.37 -12.11 -3.71
C ALA A 18 -1.58 -12.45 -2.44
N VAL A 19 -1.83 -11.75 -1.33
CA VAL A 19 -1.22 -12.06 -0.01
C VAL A 19 -1.73 -13.41 0.50
N GLN A 20 -3.04 -13.66 0.41
CA GLN A 20 -3.66 -14.92 0.83
C GLN A 20 -3.18 -16.11 0.00
N ALA A 21 -3.01 -15.94 -1.31
CA ALA A 21 -2.47 -16.96 -2.22
C ALA A 21 -1.06 -17.42 -1.85
N GLN A 22 -0.29 -16.58 -1.14
CA GLN A 22 1.05 -16.89 -0.63
C GLN A 22 1.03 -17.51 0.78
N GLY A 23 -0.16 -17.81 1.33
CA GLY A 23 -0.33 -18.44 2.65
C GLY A 23 -0.26 -17.46 3.83
N ALA A 24 -0.24 -16.16 3.57
CA ALA A 24 -0.28 -15.11 4.59
C ALA A 24 -1.72 -14.66 4.89
N ALA A 25 -1.94 -14.04 6.04
CA ALA A 25 -3.26 -13.51 6.39
C ALA A 25 -3.46 -12.11 5.79
N ALA A 26 -4.62 -11.83 5.20
CA ALA A 26 -5.03 -10.49 4.82
C ALA A 26 -6.49 -10.26 5.20
N VAL A 27 -6.78 -9.07 5.73
CA VAL A 27 -8.14 -8.57 5.96
C VAL A 27 -8.38 -7.37 5.07
N ASP A 28 -9.41 -7.44 4.24
CA ASP A 28 -9.82 -6.33 3.38
C ASP A 28 -10.66 -5.32 4.15
N VAL A 29 -10.26 -4.06 4.06
CA VAL A 29 -11.05 -2.94 4.55
C VAL A 29 -11.98 -2.51 3.43
N GLU A 30 -13.27 -2.47 3.71
CA GLU A 30 -14.27 -1.84 2.83
C GLU A 30 -14.11 -0.32 2.89
N TRP A 31 -13.00 0.17 2.34
CA TRP A 31 -12.65 1.58 2.36
C TRP A 31 -13.39 2.33 1.27
N ARG A 32 -13.88 3.52 1.63
CA ARG A 32 -14.47 4.51 0.71
C ARG A 32 -13.98 5.90 1.08
N PRO A 33 -13.94 6.86 0.14
CA PRO A 33 -13.68 8.26 0.48
C PRO A 33 -14.63 8.73 1.59
N PRO A 34 -14.14 9.53 2.55
CA PRO A 34 -14.94 9.90 3.70
C PRO A 34 -16.19 10.69 3.27
N ALA A 35 -17.28 10.41 3.98
CA ALA A 35 -18.55 11.11 3.90
C ALA A 35 -19.37 10.98 2.63
N ASP A 36 -18.96 10.14 1.66
CA ASP A 36 -19.75 9.85 0.45
C ASP A 36 -20.24 11.12 -0.31
N GLY A 37 -19.46 12.20 -0.24
CA GLY A 37 -19.81 13.49 -0.85
C GLY A 37 -20.64 14.45 0.02
N ASP A 38 -20.89 14.14 1.29
CA ASP A 38 -21.55 15.04 2.24
C ASP A 38 -20.75 16.36 2.40
N ARG A 39 -21.40 17.47 2.08
CA ARG A 39 -20.77 18.79 2.03
C ARG A 39 -20.38 19.31 3.40
N ASP A 40 -21.12 18.97 4.46
CA ASP A 40 -20.81 19.41 5.81
C ASP A 40 -19.59 18.69 6.36
N VAL A 41 -19.50 17.38 6.10
CA VAL A 41 -18.33 16.60 6.50
C VAL A 41 -17.10 16.98 5.68
N LEU A 42 -17.25 17.22 4.37
CA LEU A 42 -16.16 17.74 3.53
C LEU A 42 -15.61 19.06 4.07
N ARG A 43 -16.48 20.01 4.45
CA ARG A 43 -16.05 21.26 5.11
C ARG A 43 -15.29 21.01 6.42
N ALA A 44 -15.73 20.05 7.22
CA ALA A 44 -15.03 19.68 8.45
C ALA A 44 -13.64 19.09 8.16
N LEU A 45 -13.53 18.23 7.14
CA LEU A 45 -12.26 17.65 6.70
C LEU A 45 -11.32 18.72 6.13
N GLU A 46 -11.81 19.64 5.31
CA GLU A 46 -11.02 20.78 4.82
C GLU A 46 -10.45 21.61 5.97
N ARG A 47 -11.25 21.88 7.00
CA ARG A 47 -10.78 22.65 8.16
C ARG A 47 -9.74 21.89 8.99
N LEU A 48 -9.93 20.60 9.20
CA LEU A 48 -9.07 19.79 10.07
C LEU A 48 -7.79 19.31 9.36
N TRP A 49 -7.92 18.89 8.11
CA TRP A 49 -6.85 18.26 7.33
C TRP A 49 -6.28 19.16 6.23
N GLY A 50 -7.06 20.10 5.69
CA GLY A 50 -6.61 21.03 4.66
C GLY A 50 -5.32 21.79 4.97
N PRO A 51 -5.04 22.22 6.22
CA PRO A 51 -3.75 22.83 6.57
C PRO A 51 -2.52 21.96 6.28
N HIS A 52 -2.69 20.62 6.27
CA HIS A 52 -1.63 19.66 6.00
C HIS A 52 -1.51 19.31 4.50
N ALA A 53 -2.43 19.77 3.65
CA ALA A 53 -2.49 19.37 2.25
C ALA A 53 -1.19 19.66 1.48
N LYS A 54 -0.51 20.77 1.77
CA LYS A 54 0.78 21.11 1.14
C LYS A 54 1.88 20.12 1.50
N LEU A 55 1.97 19.73 2.78
CA LEU A 55 2.95 18.75 3.25
C LEU A 55 2.69 17.39 2.59
N ILE A 56 1.42 16.97 2.54
CA ILE A 56 1.00 15.72 1.91
C ILE A 56 1.30 15.73 0.41
N SER A 57 0.97 16.81 -0.30
CA SER A 57 1.25 16.95 -1.75
C SER A 57 2.74 16.82 -2.04
N ALA A 58 3.58 17.55 -1.29
CA ALA A 58 5.03 17.48 -1.47
C ALA A 58 5.61 16.07 -1.21
N ALA A 59 5.11 15.37 -0.18
CA ALA A 59 5.52 14.00 0.10
C ALA A 59 5.07 13.02 -0.99
N ASN A 60 3.85 13.19 -1.52
CA ASN A 60 3.33 12.36 -2.59
C ASN A 60 4.09 12.60 -3.91
N GLU A 61 4.39 13.86 -4.23
CA GLU A 61 5.19 14.22 -5.41
C GLU A 61 6.59 13.59 -5.36
N ASP A 62 7.26 13.61 -4.20
CA ASP A 62 8.55 12.93 -4.02
C ASP A 62 8.42 11.40 -4.18
N ALA A 63 7.41 10.78 -3.57
CA ALA A 63 7.19 9.33 -3.68
C ALA A 63 6.92 8.88 -5.12
N VAL A 64 6.03 9.59 -5.82
CA VAL A 64 5.71 9.34 -7.23
C VAL A 64 6.94 9.56 -8.10
N GLY A 65 7.65 10.67 -7.91
CA GLY A 65 8.86 10.97 -8.67
C GLY A 65 9.94 9.90 -8.53
N ARG A 66 10.12 9.32 -7.35
CA ARG A 66 11.04 8.18 -7.14
C ARG A 66 10.61 6.92 -7.87
N ILE A 67 9.32 6.63 -7.93
CA ILE A 67 8.79 5.46 -8.63
C ILE A 67 8.94 5.65 -10.15
N GLU A 68 8.57 6.82 -10.67
CA GLU A 68 8.61 7.11 -12.10
C GLU A 68 10.04 7.22 -12.64
N SER A 69 10.96 7.78 -11.86
CA SER A 69 12.37 7.89 -12.23
C SER A 69 13.15 6.59 -11.98
N ALA A 70 12.55 5.60 -11.29
CA ALA A 70 13.21 4.34 -11.03
C ALA A 70 13.51 3.63 -12.36
N THR A 71 14.73 3.07 -12.45
CA THR A 71 15.08 2.10 -13.49
C THR A 71 15.37 0.77 -12.80
N PRO A 72 14.33 -0.04 -12.49
CA PRO A 72 14.54 -1.33 -11.85
C PRO A 72 15.47 -2.18 -12.73
N ARG A 73 16.52 -2.72 -12.12
CA ARG A 73 17.44 -3.65 -12.78
C ARG A 73 17.48 -4.94 -12.00
N ALA A 74 17.31 -6.05 -12.69
CA ALA A 74 17.62 -7.36 -12.13
C ALA A 74 19.13 -7.41 -11.86
N VAL A 75 19.52 -7.45 -10.58
CA VAL A 75 20.92 -7.51 -10.16
C VAL A 75 21.43 -8.95 -10.04
N ALA A 76 20.53 -9.90 -9.80
CA ALA A 76 20.81 -11.33 -9.74
C ALA A 76 19.52 -12.13 -9.96
N ILE A 77 19.66 -13.36 -10.43
CA ILE A 77 18.58 -14.35 -10.53
C ILE A 77 19.13 -15.66 -9.97
N GLU A 78 18.48 -16.21 -8.95
CA GLU A 78 18.83 -17.49 -8.36
C GLU A 78 17.58 -18.38 -8.19
N PRO A 79 17.72 -19.72 -8.23
CA PRO A 79 16.60 -20.61 -7.98
C PRO A 79 15.98 -20.34 -6.60
N ALA A 80 14.65 -20.31 -6.52
CA ALA A 80 13.94 -19.97 -5.29
C ALA A 80 14.33 -20.86 -4.09
N ARG A 81 14.60 -22.14 -4.32
CA ARG A 81 15.08 -23.07 -3.29
C ARG A 81 16.42 -22.68 -2.64
N ASP A 82 17.22 -21.89 -3.34
CA ASP A 82 18.57 -21.51 -2.90
C ASP A 82 18.54 -20.18 -2.11
N VAL A 83 17.48 -19.36 -2.27
CA VAL A 83 17.38 -18.01 -1.66
C VAL A 83 16.12 -17.77 -0.82
N VAL A 84 15.09 -18.62 -0.89
CA VAL A 84 13.85 -18.51 -0.11
C VAL A 84 13.80 -19.63 0.95
N PRO A 85 13.99 -19.30 2.25
CA PRO A 85 13.96 -20.31 3.30
C PRO A 85 12.61 -21.06 3.35
N GLY A 86 12.66 -22.38 3.24
CA GLY A 86 11.47 -23.25 3.33
C GLY A 86 10.85 -23.66 2.00
N LEU A 87 11.39 -23.20 0.86
CA LEU A 87 11.12 -23.77 -0.46
C LEU A 87 12.22 -24.81 -0.78
N GLY A 88 11.83 -26.07 -0.99
CA GLY A 88 12.71 -27.13 -1.47
C GLY A 88 12.80 -27.18 -2.98
#